data_AF-A0A1B2EX52-F1
#
_entry.id   AF-A0A1B2EX52-F1
#
_cell.length_a   1.000
_cell.length_b   1.000
_cell.length_c   1.000
_cell.angle_alpha   90.00
_cell.angle_beta   90.00
_cell.angle_gamma   90.00
#
_symmetry.space_group_name_H-M   'P 1'
#
loop_
_entity.id
_entity.type
_entity.pdbx_description
1 polymer ?
#
loop_
_entity_poly.entity_id
_entity_poly.type
_entity_poly.pdbx_seq_one_letter_code
_entity_poly.pdbx_strand_id
1 'polypeptide(L)'
;MLKRTEDIPIDLSRELDTFERLIAQAQKPLPPQEFTLTESFTDLIKESLIRGWIYSASLQELIAAMDPRLAGLSIDALAQVFDFEEVPVWANATRSMPTRSHGAVAMRNAAFLLIQLKAMGFRVDDAPLSSQMRPLLASKKVLVGREFYVFWQQELEAKREAFVLYNAPSPQNVTMQDVILPLGHTMRIISDGTRPIGIEVTPPR
;
A
#
# COMPACT_ATOMS: atom_id res chain seq x y z
N MET A 1 -27.51 5.98 52.10
CA MET A 1 -26.84 6.83 51.09
C MET A 1 -25.80 5.98 50.36
N LEU A 2 -26.21 5.36 49.23
CA LEU A 2 -25.30 4.62 48.35
C LEU A 2 -24.84 5.58 47.25
N LYS A 3 -23.53 5.77 47.14
CA LYS A 3 -22.91 6.65 46.13
C LYS A 3 -23.20 6.09 44.74
N ARG A 4 -23.79 6.93 43.88
CA ARG A 4 -23.94 6.69 42.45
C ARG A 4 -22.55 6.44 41.87
N THR A 5 -22.34 5.26 41.29
CA THR A 5 -21.25 5.01 40.38
C THR A 5 -21.47 5.92 39.18
N GLU A 6 -20.55 6.85 38.96
CA GLU A 6 -20.54 7.70 37.77
C GLU A 6 -20.30 6.80 36.56
N ASP A 7 -21.30 6.71 35.68
CA ASP A 7 -21.12 6.19 34.33
C ASP A 7 -20.19 7.15 33.58
N ILE A 8 -18.90 6.82 33.57
CA ILE A 8 -17.93 7.45 32.69
C ILE A 8 -18.27 6.97 31.28
N PRO A 9 -18.71 7.84 30.36
CA PRO A 9 -18.86 7.44 28.97
C PRO A 9 -17.44 7.20 28.43
N ILE A 10 -17.06 5.94 28.31
CA ILE A 10 -15.87 5.55 27.57
C ILE A 10 -16.21 5.82 26.10
N ASP A 11 -15.77 6.97 25.59
CA ASP A 11 -15.71 7.22 24.16
C ASP A 11 -14.64 6.29 23.58
N LEU A 12 -15.05 5.05 23.28
CA LEU A 12 -14.29 4.09 22.49
C LEU A 12 -14.29 4.58 21.03
N SER A 13 -13.60 5.68 20.77
CA SER A 13 -13.19 6.05 19.43
C SER A 13 -12.25 4.96 18.94
N ARG A 14 -12.81 3.90 18.35
CA ARG A 14 -12.07 2.80 17.75
C ARG A 14 -11.15 3.41 16.70
N GLU A 15 -9.83 3.32 16.92
CA GLU A 15 -8.88 3.67 15.88
C GLU A 15 -9.18 2.80 14.65
N LEU A 16 -9.35 3.47 13.51
CA LEU A 16 -9.60 2.79 12.24
C LEU A 16 -8.42 1.87 11.93
N ASP A 17 -8.72 0.62 11.58
CA ASP A 17 -7.73 -0.31 11.05
C ASP A 17 -7.13 0.26 9.74
N THR A 18 -5.91 -0.13 9.40
CA THR A 18 -5.18 0.33 8.21
C THR A 18 -5.99 0.14 6.93
N PHE A 19 -6.74 -0.95 6.81
CA PHE A 19 -7.64 -1.17 5.68
C PHE A 19 -8.76 -0.11 5.62
N GLU A 20 -9.42 0.16 6.75
CA GLU A 20 -10.45 1.19 6.87
C GLU A 20 -9.88 2.59 6.56
N ARG A 21 -8.66 2.86 7.04
CA ARG A 21 -7.93 4.11 6.77
C ARG A 21 -7.60 4.27 5.29
N LEU A 22 -7.15 3.21 4.60
CA LEU A 22 -6.89 3.23 3.16
C LEU A 22 -8.16 3.57 2.38
N ILE A 23 -9.29 2.93 2.71
CA ILE A 23 -10.59 3.19 2.07
C ILE A 23 -11.01 4.65 2.28
N ALA A 24 -10.91 5.15 3.52
CA ALA A 24 -11.26 6.52 3.84
C ALA A 24 -10.33 7.53 3.15
N GLN A 25 -9.03 7.25 3.07
CA GLN A 25 -8.05 8.11 2.41
C GLN A 25 -8.24 8.16 0.89
N ALA A 26 -8.55 7.03 0.24
CA ALA A 26 -8.77 6.98 -1.20
C ALA A 26 -9.94 7.88 -1.66
N GLN A 27 -10.94 8.05 -0.79
CA GLN A 27 -12.11 8.91 -1.03
C GLN A 27 -11.83 10.40 -0.82
N LYS A 28 -10.75 10.77 -0.12
CA LYS A 28 -10.42 12.19 0.11
C LYS A 28 -10.06 12.88 -1.21
N PRO A 29 -10.39 14.18 -1.39
CA PRO A 29 -10.01 14.94 -2.57
C PRO A 29 -8.51 14.83 -2.88
N LEU A 30 -8.18 14.91 -4.18
CA LEU A 30 -6.79 14.86 -4.59
C LEU A 30 -6.02 16.07 -4.03
N PRO A 31 -4.74 15.87 -3.66
CA PRO A 31 -3.88 16.98 -3.32
C PRO A 31 -3.75 17.94 -4.52
N PRO A 32 -3.62 19.26 -4.27
CA PRO A 32 -3.52 20.26 -5.33
C PRO A 32 -2.20 20.17 -6.10
N GLN A 33 -1.17 19.56 -5.50
CA GLN A 33 0.14 19.39 -6.10
C GLN A 33 0.25 18.00 -6.73
N GLU A 34 0.74 17.96 -7.97
CA GLU A 34 1.15 16.72 -8.61
C GLU A 34 2.58 16.39 -8.20
N PHE A 35 2.81 15.13 -7.87
CA PHE A 35 4.14 14.64 -7.56
C PHE A 35 5.03 14.71 -8.80
N THR A 36 6.24 15.22 -8.60
CA THR A 36 7.32 15.15 -9.60
C THR A 36 8.44 14.33 -9.00
N LEU A 37 8.88 13.29 -9.70
CA LEU A 37 9.99 12.45 -9.27
C LEU A 37 11.26 13.29 -9.20
N THR A 38 11.82 13.45 -8.00
CA THR A 38 13.06 14.20 -7.78
C THR A 38 14.28 13.35 -8.11
N GLU A 39 15.43 13.99 -8.32
CA GLU A 39 16.71 13.30 -8.46
C GLU A 39 17.01 12.44 -7.22
N SER A 40 16.73 12.94 -6.02
CA SER A 40 16.92 12.19 -4.77
C SER A 40 16.13 10.88 -4.72
N PHE A 41 14.85 10.89 -5.13
CA PHE A 41 14.05 9.66 -5.20
C PHE A 41 14.49 8.74 -6.33
N THR A 42 14.95 9.31 -7.45
CA THR A 42 15.50 8.53 -8.56
C THR A 42 16.75 7.76 -8.11
N ASP A 43 17.66 8.42 -7.40
CA ASP A 43 18.88 7.80 -6.88
C ASP A 43 18.58 6.77 -5.80
N LEU A 44 17.65 7.07 -4.87
CA LEU A 44 17.15 6.10 -3.90
C LEU A 44 16.63 4.83 -4.58
N ILE A 45 15.81 4.96 -5.63
CA ILE A 45 15.27 3.81 -6.37
C ILE A 45 16.41 3.00 -7.00
N LYS A 46 17.34 3.66 -7.69
CA LYS A 46 18.49 2.98 -8.33
C LYS A 46 19.35 2.21 -7.31
N GLU A 47 19.73 2.85 -6.21
CA GLU A 47 20.52 2.20 -5.18
C GLU A 47 19.77 1.03 -4.52
N SER A 48 18.46 1.19 -4.31
CA SER A 48 17.61 0.14 -3.71
C SER A 48 17.44 -1.05 -4.66
N LEU A 49 17.36 -0.81 -5.97
CA LEU A 49 17.37 -1.85 -7.00
C LEU A 49 18.66 -2.66 -7.00
N ILE A 50 19.82 -2.01 -6.89
CA ILE A 50 21.12 -2.68 -6.78
C ILE A 50 21.17 -3.56 -5.52
N ARG A 51 20.64 -3.05 -4.40
CA ARG A 51 20.57 -3.78 -3.11
C ARG A 51 19.54 -4.92 -3.12
N GLY A 52 18.51 -4.82 -3.94
CA GLY A 52 17.38 -5.75 -3.99
C GLY A 52 16.28 -5.49 -2.95
N TRP A 53 16.42 -4.45 -2.13
CA TRP A 53 15.44 -4.02 -1.12
C TRP A 53 15.53 -2.52 -0.85
N ILE A 54 14.47 -1.96 -0.28
CA ILE A 54 14.34 -0.54 0.14
C ILE A 54 14.01 -0.48 1.63
N TYR A 55 14.58 0.48 2.36
CA TYR A 55 14.21 0.71 3.75
C TYR A 55 12.76 1.17 3.85
N SER A 56 12.02 0.64 4.83
CA SER A 56 10.59 0.95 5.03
C SER A 56 10.33 2.44 5.23
N ALA A 57 11.20 3.15 5.96
CA ALA A 57 11.09 4.60 6.13
C ALA A 57 11.21 5.33 4.78
N SER A 58 12.18 4.95 3.95
CA SER A 58 12.36 5.54 2.63
C SER A 58 11.22 5.21 1.67
N LEU A 59 10.67 3.99 1.75
CA LEU A 59 9.47 3.61 0.99
C LEU A 59 8.25 4.42 1.44
N GLN A 60 8.09 4.64 2.75
CA GLN A 60 7.01 5.45 3.32
C GLN A 60 7.11 6.91 2.86
N GLU A 61 8.31 7.49 2.85
CA GLU A 61 8.55 8.83 2.32
C GLU A 61 8.24 8.91 0.83
N LEU A 62 8.63 7.90 0.05
CA LEU A 62 8.36 7.84 -1.38
C LEU A 62 6.85 7.82 -1.68
N ILE A 63 6.09 6.92 -1.03
CA ILE A 63 4.64 6.83 -1.27
C ILE A 63 3.89 8.07 -0.77
N ALA A 64 4.33 8.67 0.35
CA ALA A 64 3.74 9.89 0.88
C ALA A 64 4.05 11.12 0.01
N ALA A 65 5.21 11.13 -0.64
CA ALA A 65 5.54 12.16 -1.63
C ALA A 65 4.70 12.02 -2.90
N MET A 66 4.43 10.78 -3.36
CA MET A 66 3.57 10.51 -4.50
C MET A 66 2.11 10.90 -4.24
N ASP A 67 1.56 10.47 -3.11
CA ASP A 67 0.21 10.81 -2.67
C ASP A 67 0.20 11.10 -1.16
N PRO A 68 0.13 12.39 -0.75
CA PRO A 68 0.10 12.78 0.67
C PRO A 68 -1.05 12.19 1.47
N ARG A 69 -2.10 11.67 0.81
CA ARG A 69 -3.19 10.96 1.52
C ARG A 69 -2.66 9.72 2.22
N LEU A 70 -1.61 9.08 1.69
CA LEU A 70 -0.94 7.91 2.27
C LEU A 70 0.00 8.25 3.43
N ALA A 71 0.22 9.53 3.73
CA ALA A 71 1.04 9.93 4.85
C ALA A 71 0.49 9.37 6.17
N GLY A 72 1.38 8.82 6.99
CA GLY A 72 1.04 8.23 8.30
C GLY A 72 0.48 6.80 8.24
N LEU A 73 0.51 6.14 7.09
CA LEU A 73 0.38 4.67 7.01
C LEU A 73 1.77 4.04 7.13
N SER A 74 1.94 3.12 8.07
CA SER A 74 3.21 2.41 8.23
C SER A 74 3.36 1.31 7.18
N ILE A 75 4.59 1.07 6.74
CA ILE A 75 4.88 -0.02 5.79
C ILE A 75 4.51 -1.38 6.37
N ASP A 76 4.79 -1.65 7.64
CA ASP A 76 4.39 -2.89 8.32
C ASP A 76 2.88 -3.14 8.23
N ALA A 77 2.06 -2.12 8.47
CA ALA A 77 0.62 -2.29 8.42
C ALA A 77 0.11 -2.45 6.97
N LEU A 78 0.74 -1.77 6.01
CA LEU A 78 0.50 -2.03 4.59
C LEU A 78 0.94 -3.45 4.19
N ALA A 79 2.01 -3.96 4.79
CA ALA A 79 2.51 -5.31 4.56
C ALA A 79 1.47 -6.36 4.94
N GLN A 80 0.79 -6.16 6.08
CA GLN A 80 -0.32 -7.01 6.51
C GLN A 80 -1.52 -6.96 5.55
N VAL A 81 -1.92 -5.76 5.12
CA VAL A 81 -3.07 -5.58 4.20
C VAL A 81 -2.81 -6.19 2.82
N PHE A 82 -1.59 -6.06 2.29
CA PHE A 82 -1.21 -6.52 0.95
C PHE A 82 -0.43 -7.85 0.96
N ASP A 83 -0.38 -8.52 2.10
CA ASP A 83 0.19 -9.85 2.34
C ASP A 83 1.69 -9.98 1.99
N PHE A 84 2.48 -8.93 2.19
CA PHE A 84 3.94 -8.97 1.95
C PHE A 84 4.74 -8.89 3.25
N GLU A 85 6.01 -9.30 3.17
CA GLU A 85 6.90 -9.30 4.32
C GLU A 85 7.77 -8.03 4.34
N GLU A 86 7.79 -7.38 5.51
CA GLU A 86 8.85 -6.48 5.94
C GLU A 86 9.87 -7.31 6.74
N VAL A 87 11.16 -7.18 6.39
CA VAL A 87 12.24 -7.91 7.03
C VAL A 87 13.21 -6.96 7.72
N PRO A 88 13.76 -7.31 8.89
CA PRO A 88 14.82 -6.54 9.51
C PRO A 88 16.12 -6.72 8.71
N VAL A 89 16.78 -5.61 8.40
CA VAL A 89 18.14 -5.57 7.85
C VAL A 89 19.07 -4.87 8.83
N TRP A 90 20.31 -5.35 8.89
CA TRP A 90 21.35 -4.81 9.77
C TRP A 90 22.40 -4.11 8.93
N ALA A 91 22.64 -2.84 9.21
CA ALA A 91 23.82 -2.15 8.68
C ALA A 91 25.04 -2.63 9.46
N ASN A 92 26.08 -3.10 8.75
CA ASN A 92 27.34 -3.47 9.38
C ASN A 92 28.06 -2.21 9.89
N ALA A 93 27.74 -1.78 11.11
CA ALA A 93 28.69 -1.03 11.91
C ALA A 93 29.75 -2.03 12.38
N THR A 94 31.01 -1.76 12.04
CA THR A 94 32.25 -2.42 12.48
C THR A 94 32.12 -3.31 13.72
N ARG A 95 32.54 -4.59 13.57
CA ARG A 95 32.81 -5.63 14.60
C ARG A 95 32.16 -5.41 15.98
N SER A 96 31.31 -6.37 16.34
CA SER A 96 30.69 -6.66 17.65
C SER A 96 29.40 -5.88 17.96
N MET A 97 28.27 -6.57 17.76
CA MET A 97 26.88 -6.17 18.00
C MET A 97 26.24 -5.21 16.96
N PRO A 98 25.27 -5.69 16.16
CA PRO A 98 24.38 -4.81 15.43
C PRO A 98 23.60 -3.94 16.44
N THR A 99 23.75 -2.62 16.36
CA THR A 99 23.17 -1.67 17.32
C THR A 99 21.73 -1.27 16.98
N ARG A 100 21.27 -1.47 15.74
CA ARG A 100 19.89 -1.18 15.32
C ARG A 100 19.52 -1.99 14.08
N SER A 101 18.38 -2.67 14.11
CA SER A 101 17.74 -3.22 12.91
C SER A 101 16.90 -2.13 12.25
N HIS A 102 16.89 -2.12 10.92
CA HIS A 102 16.00 -1.28 10.13
C HIS A 102 15.02 -2.17 9.37
N GLY A 103 13.75 -1.78 9.33
CA GLY A 103 12.78 -2.45 8.49
C GLY A 103 13.07 -2.21 7.01
N ALA A 104 12.95 -3.26 6.20
CA ALA A 104 13.15 -3.19 4.76
C ALA A 104 12.18 -4.10 4.02
N VAL A 105 11.90 -3.73 2.78
CA VAL A 105 10.99 -4.43 1.88
C VAL A 105 11.75 -4.81 0.62
N ALA A 106 11.60 -6.07 0.17
CA ALA A 106 12.17 -6.50 -1.11
C ALA A 106 11.62 -5.63 -2.26
N MET A 107 12.45 -5.25 -3.24
CA MET A 107 12.01 -4.31 -4.29
C MET A 107 10.78 -4.81 -5.06
N ARG A 108 10.63 -6.13 -5.23
CA ARG A 108 9.43 -6.73 -5.85
C ARG A 108 8.14 -6.45 -5.07
N ASN A 109 8.23 -6.44 -3.74
CA ASN A 109 7.08 -6.18 -2.86
C ASN A 109 6.78 -4.68 -2.85
N ALA A 110 7.82 -3.82 -2.87
CA ALA A 110 7.65 -2.38 -3.02
C ALA A 110 6.96 -2.02 -4.35
N ALA A 111 7.42 -2.59 -5.47
CA ALA A 111 6.79 -2.40 -6.78
C ALA A 111 5.34 -2.90 -6.81
N PHE A 112 5.11 -4.08 -6.24
CA PHE A 112 3.76 -4.61 -6.08
C PHE A 112 2.86 -3.68 -5.27
N LEU A 113 3.35 -3.14 -4.15
CA LEU A 113 2.61 -2.17 -3.34
C LEU A 113 2.22 -0.92 -4.14
N LEU A 114 3.15 -0.32 -4.89
CA LEU A 114 2.86 0.84 -5.74
C LEU A 114 1.75 0.54 -6.76
N ILE A 115 1.82 -0.64 -7.39
CA ILE A 115 0.80 -1.12 -8.32
C ILE A 115 -0.56 -1.24 -7.65
N GLN A 116 -0.63 -1.82 -6.44
CA GLN A 116 -1.90 -1.98 -5.73
C GLN A 116 -2.48 -0.63 -5.27
N LEU A 117 -1.64 0.28 -4.79
CA LEU A 117 -2.08 1.63 -4.39
C LEU A 117 -2.64 2.41 -5.59
N LYS A 118 -1.96 2.35 -6.73
CA LYS A 118 -2.46 2.94 -7.99
C LYS A 118 -3.81 2.33 -8.37
N ALA A 119 -3.93 1.00 -8.32
CA ALA A 119 -5.16 0.28 -8.63
C ALA A 119 -6.33 0.62 -7.70
N MET A 120 -6.02 0.94 -6.45
CA MET A 120 -6.99 1.36 -5.43
C MET A 120 -7.47 2.81 -5.63
N GLY A 121 -6.86 3.57 -6.56
CA GLY A 121 -7.24 4.96 -6.88
C GLY A 121 -6.39 6.03 -6.21
N PHE A 122 -5.20 5.68 -5.73
CA PHE A 122 -4.21 6.67 -5.29
C PHE A 122 -3.42 7.22 -6.48
N ARG A 123 -2.94 8.46 -6.36
CA ARG A 123 -2.09 9.12 -7.37
C ARG A 123 -0.64 8.66 -7.19
N VAL A 124 -0.40 7.39 -7.45
CA VAL A 124 0.91 6.74 -7.35
C VAL A 124 1.40 6.36 -8.73
N ASP A 125 2.65 6.72 -9.04
CA ASP A 125 3.32 6.29 -10.26
C ASP A 125 4.23 5.10 -9.96
N ASP A 126 3.85 3.92 -10.46
CA ASP A 126 4.62 2.70 -10.33
C ASP A 126 5.75 2.60 -11.37
N ALA A 127 5.67 3.34 -12.47
CA ALA A 127 6.53 3.19 -13.64
C ALA A 127 8.03 3.37 -13.34
N PRO A 128 8.48 4.33 -12.50
CA PRO A 128 9.89 4.49 -12.18
C PRO A 128 10.52 3.23 -11.59
N LEU A 129 9.73 2.43 -10.87
CA LEU A 129 10.19 1.19 -10.27
C LEU A 129 9.90 -0.03 -11.15
N SER A 130 8.68 -0.18 -11.66
CA SER A 130 8.26 -1.34 -12.44
C SER A 130 9.05 -1.46 -13.76
N SER A 131 9.30 -0.35 -14.46
CA SER A 131 10.08 -0.33 -15.71
C SER A 131 11.54 -0.75 -15.52
N GLN A 132 12.19 -0.34 -14.42
CA GLN A 132 13.57 -0.70 -14.11
C GLN A 132 13.69 -2.14 -13.59
N MET A 133 12.65 -2.65 -12.93
CA MET A 133 12.59 -4.05 -12.50
C MET A 133 12.35 -5.02 -13.65
N ARG A 134 11.58 -4.62 -14.67
CA ARG A 134 11.24 -5.47 -15.82
C ARG A 134 12.45 -6.15 -16.48
N PRO A 135 13.56 -5.47 -16.86
CA PRO A 135 14.73 -6.13 -17.44
C PRO A 135 15.42 -7.10 -16.46
N LEU A 136 15.45 -6.78 -15.16
CA LEU A 136 16.02 -7.67 -14.14
C LEU A 136 15.21 -8.97 -14.03
N LEU A 137 13.87 -8.85 -14.07
CA LEU A 137 12.95 -9.97 -14.06
C LEU A 137 12.99 -10.77 -15.37
N ALA A 138 13.16 -10.10 -16.52
CA ALA A 138 13.29 -10.76 -17.83
C ALA A 138 14.48 -11.74 -17.89
N SER A 139 15.55 -11.43 -17.14
CA SER A 139 16.74 -12.28 -17.08
C SER A 139 16.53 -13.60 -16.31
N LYS A 140 15.44 -13.71 -15.55
CA LYS A 140 15.14 -14.90 -14.75
C LYS A 140 14.52 -15.99 -15.61
N LYS A 141 14.91 -17.24 -15.36
CA LYS A 141 14.30 -18.41 -16.02
C LYS A 141 12.86 -18.65 -15.60
N VAL A 142 12.50 -18.28 -14.37
CA VAL A 142 11.18 -18.47 -13.78
C VAL A 142 10.84 -17.23 -12.95
N LEU A 143 9.64 -16.71 -13.12
CA LEU A 143 9.06 -15.66 -12.29
C LEU A 143 8.17 -16.31 -11.23
N VAL A 144 8.28 -15.89 -9.97
CA VAL A 144 7.50 -16.46 -8.87
C VAL A 144 6.62 -15.41 -8.18
N GLY A 145 5.38 -15.80 -7.87
CA GLY A 145 4.45 -14.97 -7.10
C GLY A 145 4.30 -13.55 -7.64
N ARG A 146 4.64 -12.55 -6.81
CA ARG A 146 4.53 -11.12 -7.11
C ARG A 146 5.41 -10.65 -8.28
N GLU A 147 6.47 -11.37 -8.61
CA GLU A 147 7.34 -11.02 -9.74
C GLU A 147 6.60 -11.07 -11.07
N PHE A 148 5.65 -12.00 -11.20
CA PHE A 148 4.80 -12.10 -12.38
C PHE A 148 3.96 -10.83 -12.57
N TYR A 149 3.33 -10.35 -11.50
CA TYR A 149 2.50 -9.15 -11.52
C TYR A 149 3.31 -7.90 -11.87
N VAL A 150 4.49 -7.75 -11.26
CA VAL A 150 5.39 -6.62 -11.55
C VAL A 150 5.88 -6.65 -13.00
N PHE A 151 6.24 -7.84 -13.51
CA PHE A 151 6.75 -7.99 -14.87
C PHE A 151 5.71 -7.67 -15.95
N TRP A 152 4.47 -8.12 -15.74
CA TRP A 152 3.36 -7.96 -16.69
C TRP A 152 2.46 -6.77 -16.37
N GLN A 153 2.89 -5.85 -15.51
CA GLN A 153 2.02 -4.80 -14.98
C GLN A 153 1.32 -3.99 -16.08
N GLN A 154 2.04 -3.56 -17.12
CA GLN A 154 1.47 -2.75 -18.21
C GLN A 154 0.38 -3.53 -18.97
N GLU A 155 0.64 -4.80 -19.28
CA GLU A 155 -0.29 -5.66 -20.00
C GLU A 155 -1.51 -6.04 -19.15
N LEU A 156 -1.31 -6.26 -17.84
CA LEU A 156 -2.36 -6.56 -16.89
C LEU A 156 -3.23 -5.34 -16.61
N GLU A 157 -2.64 -4.15 -16.49
CA GLU A 157 -3.34 -2.89 -16.26
C GLU A 157 -4.30 -2.57 -17.42
N ALA A 158 -3.84 -2.72 -18.67
CA ALA A 158 -4.67 -2.50 -19.86
C ALA A 158 -5.90 -3.42 -19.96
N LYS A 159 -5.88 -4.56 -19.26
CA LYS A 159 -6.95 -5.55 -19.26
C LYS A 159 -7.70 -5.63 -17.94
N ARG A 160 -7.34 -4.79 -16.96
CA ARG A 160 -7.88 -4.88 -15.60
C ARG A 160 -9.30 -4.31 -15.58
N GLU A 161 -10.29 -5.19 -15.41
CA GLU A 161 -11.68 -4.78 -15.24
C GLU A 161 -11.92 -4.19 -13.85
N ALA A 162 -11.36 -4.81 -12.81
CA ALA A 162 -11.44 -4.33 -11.44
C ALA A 162 -10.21 -4.77 -10.63
N PHE A 163 -9.85 -3.97 -9.64
CA PHE A 163 -8.99 -4.34 -8.54
C PHE A 163 -9.83 -4.84 -7.37
N VAL A 164 -9.45 -5.94 -6.74
CA VAL A 164 -10.21 -6.56 -5.66
C VAL A 164 -9.29 -6.84 -4.49
N LEU A 165 -9.69 -6.44 -3.29
CA LEU A 165 -8.95 -6.67 -2.06
C LEU A 165 -9.93 -7.00 -0.93
N TYR A 166 -9.70 -8.13 -0.26
CA TYR A 166 -10.46 -8.57 0.91
C TYR A 166 -9.52 -8.71 2.10
N ASN A 167 -9.91 -8.14 3.24
CA ASN A 167 -9.20 -8.24 4.52
C ASN A 167 -9.85 -9.28 5.47
N ALA A 168 -10.96 -9.88 5.07
CA ALA A 168 -11.61 -10.97 5.79
C ALA A 168 -12.41 -11.86 4.82
N PRO A 169 -12.72 -13.12 5.20
CA PRO A 169 -13.63 -13.95 4.44
C PRO A 169 -15.00 -13.27 4.28
N SER A 170 -15.59 -13.35 3.08
CA SER A 170 -16.90 -12.75 2.82
C SER A 170 -18.01 -13.48 3.60
N PRO A 171 -18.72 -12.82 4.53
CA PRO A 171 -19.85 -13.40 5.23
C PRO A 171 -21.06 -13.52 4.29
N GLN A 172 -22.04 -14.32 4.67
CA GLN A 172 -23.24 -14.54 3.86
C GLN A 172 -24.13 -13.29 3.72
N ASN A 173 -24.03 -12.36 4.67
CA ASN A 173 -24.79 -11.11 4.69
C ASN A 173 -23.82 -9.92 4.60
N VAL A 174 -23.53 -9.46 3.38
CA VAL A 174 -22.73 -8.27 3.14
C VAL A 174 -23.60 -7.09 2.73
N THR A 175 -23.23 -5.90 3.17
CA THR A 175 -23.74 -4.65 2.62
C THR A 175 -22.73 -4.09 1.63
N MET A 176 -23.24 -3.45 0.56
CA MET A 176 -22.41 -2.87 -0.48
C MET A 176 -22.71 -1.37 -0.61
N GLN A 177 -21.66 -0.58 -0.78
CA GLN A 177 -21.75 0.85 -1.01
C GLN A 177 -20.81 1.24 -2.16
N ASP A 178 -21.34 1.85 -3.20
CA ASP A 178 -20.54 2.36 -4.31
C ASP A 178 -20.20 3.85 -4.06
N VAL A 179 -18.94 4.21 -4.28
CA VAL A 179 -18.41 5.58 -4.15
C VAL A 179 -17.55 5.91 -5.37
N ILE A 180 -17.71 7.12 -5.91
CA ILE A 180 -16.86 7.63 -6.98
C ILE A 180 -15.61 8.24 -6.35
N LEU A 181 -14.44 7.73 -6.72
CA LEU A 181 -13.15 8.22 -6.26
C LEU A 181 -12.72 9.47 -7.06
N PRO A 182 -11.81 10.29 -6.51
CA PRO A 182 -11.36 11.52 -7.16
C PRO A 182 -10.75 11.37 -8.56
N LEU A 183 -10.14 10.23 -8.87
CA LEU A 183 -9.58 9.90 -10.19
C LEU A 183 -10.63 9.27 -11.14
N GLY A 184 -11.93 9.40 -10.83
CA GLY A 184 -13.02 8.85 -11.64
C GLY A 184 -13.23 7.33 -11.52
N HIS A 185 -12.44 6.65 -10.69
CA HIS A 185 -12.64 5.23 -10.39
C HIS A 185 -13.95 5.05 -9.60
N THR A 186 -14.58 3.89 -9.72
CA THR A 186 -15.71 3.50 -8.86
C THR A 186 -15.24 2.46 -7.85
N MET A 187 -15.31 2.78 -6.56
CA MET A 187 -15.01 1.86 -5.47
C MET A 187 -16.30 1.32 -4.87
N ARG A 188 -16.51 0.01 -4.97
CA ARG A 188 -17.51 -0.72 -4.21
C ARG A 188 -16.89 -1.18 -2.90
N ILE A 189 -17.44 -0.70 -1.79
CA ILE A 189 -17.04 -1.09 -0.44
C ILE A 189 -17.99 -2.19 0.01
N ILE A 190 -17.42 -3.31 0.47
CA ILE A 190 -18.13 -4.49 0.94
C ILE A 190 -17.94 -4.58 2.46
N SER A 191 -19.03 -4.62 3.21
CA SER A 191 -19.01 -4.55 4.68
C SER A 191 -19.78 -5.71 5.31
N ASP A 192 -19.32 -6.16 6.49
CA ASP A 192 -19.97 -7.20 7.31
C ASP A 192 -21.08 -6.65 8.24
N GLY A 193 -21.66 -5.50 7.88
CA GLY A 193 -22.62 -4.75 8.69
C GLY A 193 -21.98 -3.64 9.53
N THR A 194 -20.77 -3.85 10.06
CA THR A 194 -20.12 -2.85 10.93
C THR A 194 -18.78 -2.33 10.41
N ARG A 195 -18.04 -3.13 9.66
CA ARG A 195 -16.74 -2.75 9.11
C ARG A 195 -16.60 -3.16 7.66
N PRO A 196 -15.82 -2.40 6.87
CA PRO A 196 -15.46 -2.85 5.53
C PRO A 196 -14.52 -4.05 5.64
N ILE A 197 -14.83 -5.07 4.85
CA ILE A 197 -14.08 -6.33 4.76
C ILE A 197 -13.48 -6.53 3.37
N GLY A 198 -13.92 -5.76 2.38
CA GLY A 198 -13.40 -5.83 1.04
C GLY A 198 -13.74 -4.60 0.22
N ILE A 199 -13.01 -4.45 -0.89
CA ILE A 199 -13.26 -3.44 -1.90
C ILE A 199 -13.11 -4.04 -3.29
N GLU A 200 -13.89 -3.50 -4.22
CA GLU A 200 -13.72 -3.68 -5.66
C GLU A 200 -13.59 -2.29 -6.30
N VAL A 201 -12.49 -2.02 -6.99
CA VAL A 201 -12.21 -0.72 -7.62
C VAL A 201 -12.17 -0.89 -9.12
N THR A 202 -13.13 -0.27 -9.81
CA THR A 202 -13.22 -0.26 -11.27
C THR A 202 -12.57 1.03 -11.80
N PRO A 203 -11.64 0.96 -12.77
CA PRO A 203 -11.04 2.15 -13.36
C PRO A 203 -12.07 2.99 -14.14
N PRO A 204 -11.80 4.30 -14.35
CA PRO A 204 -12.64 5.14 -15.19
C PRO A 204 -12.72 4.57 -16.62
N ARG A 205 -13.89 4.70 -17.25
CA ARG A 205 -14.11 4.30 -18.65
C ARG A 205 -13.55 5.31 -19.64
#